data_AF-A0A959QFG6-F1
#
_entry.id   AF-A0A959QFG6-F1
#
_cell.length_a   1.000
_cell.length_b   1.000
_cell.length_c   1.000
_cell.angle_alpha   90.00
_cell.angle_beta   90.00
_cell.angle_gamma   90.00
#
_symmetry.space_group_name_H-M   'P 1'
#
loop_
_entity.id
_entity.type
_entity.pdbx_description
1 polymer ?
#
loop_
_entity_poly.entity_id
_entity_poly.type
_entity_poly.pdbx_seq_one_letter_code
_entity_poly.pdbx_strand_id
1 'polypeptide(L)'
;MTQIGGAAHQYWMAQLNALRTHADQLAGSEEIEEQRTQFRFLSDALVQSLRAFGVAGHDWYVQHCPMAFDNQGGDWLSAEKTILNPYFGDKMLTCGLVVDSLVANK
;
A
#
# COMPACT_ATOMS: atom_id res chain seq x y z
N MET A 1 -16.78 12.61 -14.10
CA MET A 1 -15.93 11.40 -14.05
C MET A 1 -15.07 11.40 -15.29
N THR A 2 -13.79 11.76 -15.17
CA THR A 2 -12.85 11.68 -16.30
C THR A 2 -12.68 10.20 -16.63
N GLN A 3 -13.18 9.75 -17.78
CA GLN A 3 -12.95 8.39 -18.23
C GLN A 3 -11.46 8.24 -18.54
N ILE A 4 -10.75 7.48 -17.70
CA ILE A 4 -9.41 7.02 -18.03
C ILE A 4 -9.56 6.04 -19.20
N GLY A 5 -8.98 6.36 -20.36
CA GLY A 5 -8.99 5.52 -21.56
C GLY A 5 -7.63 4.89 -21.87
N GLY A 6 -7.60 3.91 -22.78
CA GLY A 6 -6.36 3.32 -23.30
C GLY A 6 -5.52 2.56 -22.24
N ALA A 7 -4.21 2.63 -22.34
CA ALA A 7 -3.28 1.91 -21.44
C ALA A 7 -3.47 2.28 -19.97
N ALA A 8 -3.80 3.54 -19.68
CA ALA A 8 -4.09 4.00 -18.33
C ALA A 8 -5.35 3.32 -17.74
N HIS A 9 -6.37 3.07 -18.56
CA HIS A 9 -7.55 2.30 -18.15
C HIS A 9 -7.19 0.87 -17.79
N GLN A 10 -6.40 0.21 -18.65
CA GLN A 10 -5.99 -1.17 -18.44
C GLN A 10 -5.15 -1.32 -17.18
N TYR A 11 -4.20 -0.39 -16.96
CA TYR A 11 -3.42 -0.35 -15.74
C TYR A 11 -4.31 -0.14 -14.50
N TRP A 12 -5.24 0.83 -14.55
CA TRP A 12 -6.19 1.04 -13.47
C TRP A 12 -7.02 -0.21 -13.16
N MET A 13 -7.54 -0.90 -14.18
CA MET A 13 -8.36 -2.09 -13.97
C MET A 13 -7.56 -3.24 -13.34
N ALA A 14 -6.29 -3.40 -13.70
CA ALA A 14 -5.41 -4.38 -13.07
C ALA A 14 -5.19 -4.06 -11.58
N GLN A 15 -4.88 -2.80 -11.25
CA GLN A 15 -4.71 -2.37 -9.87
C GLN A 15 -6.01 -2.49 -9.07
N LEU A 16 -7.15 -2.07 -9.64
CA LEU A 16 -8.46 -2.20 -9.01
C LEU A 16 -8.81 -3.67 -8.70
N ASN A 17 -8.48 -4.59 -9.59
CA ASN A 17 -8.67 -6.01 -9.35
C ASN A 17 -7.80 -6.52 -8.19
N ALA A 18 -6.53 -6.11 -8.13
CA ALA A 18 -5.62 -6.46 -7.04
C ALA A 18 -6.13 -5.87 -5.71
N LEU A 19 -6.49 -4.59 -5.68
CA LEU A 19 -7.04 -3.90 -4.52
C LEU A 19 -8.27 -4.64 -3.97
N ARG A 20 -9.22 -5.00 -4.83
CA ARG A 20 -10.45 -5.72 -4.41
C ARG A 20 -10.12 -7.11 -3.89
N THR A 21 -9.39 -7.90 -4.68
CA THR A 21 -9.06 -9.29 -4.33
C THR A 21 -8.36 -9.36 -2.98
N HIS A 22 -7.31 -8.57 -2.78
CA HIS A 22 -6.51 -8.62 -1.56
C HIS A 22 -7.23 -7.98 -0.37
N ALA A 23 -8.07 -6.96 -0.57
CA ALA A 23 -8.92 -6.43 0.49
C ALA A 23 -9.95 -7.47 0.96
N ASP A 24 -10.60 -8.18 0.03
CA ASP A 24 -11.58 -9.22 0.36
C ASP A 24 -10.93 -10.40 1.10
N GLN A 25 -9.75 -10.84 0.64
CA GLN A 25 -8.98 -11.90 1.31
C GLN A 25 -8.47 -11.47 2.69
N LEU A 26 -8.01 -10.22 2.83
CA LEU A 26 -7.60 -9.67 4.12
C LEU A 26 -8.77 -9.63 5.11
N ALA A 27 -9.93 -9.15 4.66
CA ALA A 27 -11.12 -9.03 5.51
C ALA A 27 -11.74 -10.40 5.86
N GLY A 28 -11.59 -11.40 4.98
CA GLY A 28 -12.10 -12.75 5.18
C GLY A 28 -11.19 -13.69 5.97
N SER A 29 -9.95 -13.28 6.25
CA SER A 29 -9.00 -14.11 7.01
C SER A 29 -9.09 -13.84 8.51
N GLU A 30 -9.02 -14.89 9.32
CA GLU A 30 -8.87 -14.81 10.78
C GLU A 30 -7.39 -14.95 11.23
N GLU A 31 -6.50 -15.35 10.31
CA GLU A 31 -5.10 -15.58 10.58
C GLU A 31 -4.28 -14.32 10.32
N ILE A 32 -3.63 -13.78 11.36
CA ILE A 32 -2.91 -12.50 11.29
C ILE A 32 -1.77 -12.50 10.26
N GLU A 33 -1.08 -13.63 10.10
CA GLU A 33 0.01 -13.72 9.12
C GLU A 33 -0.51 -13.73 7.68
N GLU A 34 -1.69 -14.32 7.46
CA GLU A 34 -2.37 -14.23 6.16
C GLU A 34 -2.88 -12.81 5.92
N GLN A 35 -3.48 -12.17 6.93
CA GLN A 35 -3.89 -10.76 6.84
C GLN A 35 -2.70 -9.85 6.47
N ARG A 36 -1.54 -10.03 7.09
CA ARG A 36 -0.31 -9.27 6.75
C ARG A 36 0.16 -9.52 5.33
N THR A 37 0.09 -10.77 4.88
CA THR A 37 0.43 -11.15 3.50
C THR A 37 -0.49 -10.47 2.50
N GLN A 38 -1.81 -10.49 2.74
CA GLN A 38 -2.77 -9.80 1.90
C GLN A 38 -2.61 -8.27 1.97
N PHE A 39 -2.28 -7.73 3.14
CA PHE A 39 -2.02 -6.30 3.33
C PHE A 39 -0.82 -5.83 2.50
N ARG A 40 0.23 -6.65 2.36
CA ARG A 40 1.37 -6.35 1.47
C ARG A 40 0.91 -6.11 0.04
N PHE A 41 0.17 -7.07 -0.54
CA PHE A 41 -0.28 -6.95 -1.92
C PHE A 41 -1.27 -5.81 -2.12
N LEU A 42 -2.17 -5.60 -1.16
CA LEU A 42 -3.09 -4.47 -1.14
C LEU A 42 -2.33 -3.13 -1.13
N SER A 43 -1.32 -3.01 -0.27
CA SER A 43 -0.51 -1.79 -0.12
C SER A 43 0.32 -1.52 -1.37
N ASP A 44 0.94 -2.56 -1.94
CA ASP A 44 1.72 -2.44 -3.18
C ASP A 44 0.84 -1.91 -4.33
N ALA A 45 -0.37 -2.46 -4.49
CA ALA A 45 -1.31 -2.01 -5.52
C ALA A 45 -1.79 -0.57 -5.29
N LEU A 46 -1.99 -0.18 -4.03
CA LEU A 46 -2.40 1.17 -3.68
C LEU A 46 -1.28 2.19 -3.92
N VAL A 47 -0.07 1.93 -3.45
CA VAL A 47 1.11 2.78 -3.68
C VAL A 47 1.35 2.97 -5.17
N GLN A 48 1.29 1.89 -5.95
CA GLN A 48 1.45 1.93 -7.40
C GLN A 48 0.36 2.78 -8.07
N SER A 49 -0.90 2.62 -7.65
CA SER A 49 -2.01 3.43 -8.17
C SER A 49 -1.81 4.91 -7.89
N LEU A 50 -1.45 5.28 -6.66
CA LEU A 50 -1.25 6.67 -6.28
C LEU A 50 -0.03 7.30 -6.97
N ARG A 51 1.02 6.52 -7.23
CA ARG A 51 2.16 6.97 -8.05
C ARG A 51 1.77 7.22 -9.50
N ALA A 52 0.92 6.36 -10.08
CA ALA A 52 0.53 6.46 -11.48
C ALA A 52 -0.49 7.57 -11.75
N PHE A 53 -1.45 7.75 -10.84
CA PHE A 53 -2.60 8.65 -11.05
C PHE A 53 -2.55 9.91 -10.18
N GLY A 54 -1.60 9.99 -9.25
CA GLY A 54 -1.49 11.06 -8.28
C GLY A 54 -2.42 10.89 -7.08
N VAL A 55 -2.23 11.77 -6.12
CA VAL A 55 -3.01 11.85 -4.88
C VAL A 55 -3.81 13.13 -4.83
N ALA A 56 -5.00 13.05 -4.23
CA ALA A 56 -5.87 14.20 -3.99
C ALA A 56 -6.11 14.39 -2.49
N GLY A 57 -6.28 15.65 -2.07
CA GLY A 57 -6.68 16.01 -0.72
C GLY A 57 -5.52 16.25 0.24
N HIS A 58 -4.61 15.29 0.42
CA HIS A 58 -3.46 15.44 1.32
C HIS A 58 -2.27 14.59 0.89
N ASP A 59 -1.11 14.94 1.43
CA ASP A 59 0.15 14.25 1.19
C ASP A 59 0.18 12.91 1.93
N TRP A 60 0.86 11.93 1.34
CA TRP A 60 1.06 10.60 1.91
C TRP A 60 2.53 10.24 1.97
N TYR A 61 2.94 9.56 3.03
CA TYR A 61 4.29 8.98 3.15
C TYR A 61 4.24 7.52 2.72
N VAL A 62 5.16 7.13 1.84
CA VAL A 62 5.44 5.71 1.60
C VAL A 62 6.48 5.29 2.62
N GLN A 63 6.10 4.35 3.48
CA GLN A 63 6.95 3.76 4.50
C GLN A 63 7.30 2.33 4.10
N HIS A 64 8.49 1.87 4.50
CA HIS A 64 9.06 0.60 4.06
C HIS A 64 9.66 -0.16 5.24
N CYS A 65 9.49 -1.48 5.24
CA CYS A 65 10.19 -2.40 6.11
C CYS A 65 11.00 -3.40 5.26
N PRO A 66 12.35 -3.32 5.26
CA PRO A 66 13.17 -4.20 4.42
C PRO A 66 13.19 -5.66 4.90
N MET A 67 12.82 -5.91 6.16
CA MET A 67 12.85 -7.25 6.77
C MET A 67 11.54 -8.02 6.59
N ALA A 68 10.47 -7.38 6.09
CA ALA A 68 9.19 -8.04 5.92
C ALA A 68 9.29 -9.20 4.90
N PHE A 69 8.54 -10.27 5.14
CA PHE A 69 8.39 -11.41 4.23
C PHE A 69 9.73 -12.01 3.77
N ASP A 70 10.53 -12.50 4.72
CA ASP A 70 11.85 -13.10 4.45
C ASP A 70 12.82 -12.15 3.73
N ASN A 71 12.84 -10.88 4.17
CA ASN A 71 13.64 -9.79 3.58
C ASN A 71 13.30 -9.45 2.12
N GLN A 72 12.10 -9.80 1.65
CA GLN A 72 11.59 -9.31 0.37
C GLN A 72 11.12 -7.85 0.45
N GLY A 73 10.86 -7.37 1.67
CA GLY A 73 10.38 -6.02 1.93
C GLY A 73 8.87 -5.87 1.80
N GLY A 74 8.36 -4.74 2.29
CA GLY A 74 6.96 -4.36 2.15
C GLY A 74 6.78 -2.85 2.33
N ASP A 75 5.96 -2.26 1.46
CA ASP A 75 5.62 -0.84 1.46
C ASP A 75 4.20 -0.61 1.99
N TRP A 76 3.98 0.49 2.68
CA TRP A 76 2.64 0.96 3.05
C TRP A 76 2.54 2.48 3.02
N LEU A 77 1.31 2.98 3.04
CA LEU A 77 1.01 4.41 3.10
C LEU A 77 0.68 4.84 4.52
N SER A 78 1.13 6.03 4.88
CA SER A 78 0.80 6.69 6.15
C SER A 78 0.56 8.18 5.93
N ALA A 79 -0.41 8.74 6.65
CA ALA A 79 -0.61 10.19 6.71
C ALA A 79 0.44 10.90 7.58
N GLU A 80 1.16 10.13 8.41
CA GLU A 80 2.17 10.63 9.34
C GLU A 80 3.56 10.06 9.02
N LYS A 81 4.61 10.80 9.38
CA LYS A 81 6.00 10.31 9.29
C LYS A 81 6.34 9.26 10.35
N THR A 82 5.55 9.20 11.43
CA THR A 82 5.72 8.20 12.49
C THR A 82 5.59 6.80 11.88
N ILE A 83 6.57 5.95 12.14
CA ILE A 83 6.57 4.56 11.67
C ILE A 83 5.70 3.72 12.61
N LEU A 84 4.67 3.09 12.04
CA LEU A 84 3.85 2.07 12.68
C LEU A 84 3.80 0.85 11.76
N ASN A 85 4.76 -0.06 11.93
CA ASN A 85 5.02 -1.19 11.06
C ASN A 85 3.90 -2.26 11.14
N PRO A 86 3.11 -2.44 10.08
CA PRO A 86 1.98 -3.38 10.10
C PRO A 86 2.41 -4.84 10.00
N TYR A 87 3.63 -5.12 9.55
CA TYR A 87 4.10 -6.47 9.25
C TYR A 87 4.63 -7.22 10.47
N PHE A 88 5.04 -6.52 11.52
CA PHE A 88 5.63 -7.14 12.72
C PHE A 88 4.86 -6.83 14.00
N GLY A 89 3.84 -5.95 13.95
CA GLY A 89 3.09 -5.51 15.13
C GLY A 89 4.02 -5.01 16.23
N ASP A 90 3.68 -5.30 17.49
CA ASP A 90 4.40 -4.79 18.67
C ASP A 90 5.88 -5.16 18.71
N LYS A 91 6.30 -6.25 18.04
CA LYS A 91 7.70 -6.70 18.05
C LYS A 91 8.65 -5.69 17.40
N MET A 92 8.18 -4.98 16.39
CA MET A 92 8.99 -4.03 15.62
C MET A 92 8.17 -2.83 15.15
N LEU A 93 7.22 -2.37 15.97
CA LEU A 93 6.21 -1.38 15.59
C LEU A 93 6.85 -0.08 15.06
N THR A 94 7.99 0.34 15.61
CA THR A 94 8.68 1.56 15.19
C THR A 94 9.81 1.32 14.18
N CYS A 95 9.97 0.09 13.68
CA CYS A 95 11.03 -0.27 12.74
C CYS A 95 10.57 -0.08 11.29
N GLY A 96 11.29 0.73 10.54
CA GLY A 96 10.97 1.03 9.15
C GLY A 96 11.55 2.38 8.76
N LEU A 97 11.32 2.78 7.52
CA LEU A 97 11.87 3.99 6.94
C LEU A 97 10.81 4.68 6.10
N VAL A 98 10.76 6.02 6.13
CA VAL A 98 10.05 6.78 5.10
C VAL A 98 10.93 6.79 3.85
N VAL A 99 10.44 6.22 2.75
CA VAL A 99 11.20 6.09 1.48
C VAL A 99 10.72 7.06 0.40
N ASP A 100 9.51 7.58 0.53
CA ASP A 100 8.92 8.51 -0.45
C ASP A 100 7.85 9.40 0.20
N SER A 101 7.47 10.47 -0.50
CA SER A 101 6.36 11.35 -0.13
C SER A 101 5.55 11.69 -1.38
N LEU A 102 4.32 11.18 -1.44
CA LEU A 102 3.36 11.45 -2.50
C LEU A 102 2.65 12.76 -2.17
N VAL A 103 2.99 13.84 -2.87
CA VAL A 103 2.43 15.17 -2.66
C VAL A 103 1.10 15.29 -3.40
N ALA A 104 0.06 15.80 -2.73
CA ALA A 104 -1.25 15.99 -3.34
C ALA A 104 -1.18 16.95 -4.53
N ASN A 105 -1.82 16.56 -5.64
CA ASN A 105 -2.01 17.42 -6.78
C ASN A 105 -3.04 18.51 -6.41
N LYS A 106 -2.71 19.78 -6.69
CA LYS A 106 -3.62 20.92 -6.54
C LYS A 106 -4.77 20.87 -7.55
#